data_AF-A0A2H9SE74-F1
#
_entry.id   AF-A0A2H9SE74-F1
#
_cell.length_a   1.000
_cell.length_b   1.000
_cell.length_c   1.000
_cell.angle_alpha   90.00
_cell.angle_beta   90.00
_cell.angle_gamma   90.00
#
_symmetry.space_group_name_H-M   'P 1'
#
loop_
_entity.id
_entity.type
_entity.pdbx_description
1 polymer ?
#
loop_
_entity_poly.entity_id
_entity_poly.type
_entity_poly.pdbx_seq_one_letter_code
_entity_poly.pdbx_strand_id
1 'polypeptide(L)'
;MNMYQDTWESRSSVRSRPRKIIDFTREGDFFPADKQSLLLVPEIASLGESVRKEILVQSFYKYLNDIVHLEMQWIYMACHHIMDKKLVVQYSDAIKLNACTIIIDEYYHMYIAYDMIFQLRGFFNNFMQLDYLESDANNAIITIKNLLEEKYHDMFEIIAVCIFETTLVRELVEYFDSKNIHPSIRYYVKDHMNDESRHYGFFCNLLRDTWANLPEDFKKNIGSNLAYFVQLYLGIHSEKAYNLQLLTHLWKDELKAKNSIDKLYYGFELSSEMPIVKNVLNVLRETRILDSEDVRQGFKAYHLHI
;
A
#
# COMPACT_ATOMS: atom_id res chain seq x y z
N MET A 1 -5.83 -13.89 -28.94
CA MET A 1 -5.28 -13.71 -27.57
C MET A 1 -5.36 -12.23 -27.25
N ASN A 2 -5.77 -11.85 -26.04
CA ASN A 2 -5.93 -10.43 -25.67
C ASN A 2 -4.53 -9.81 -25.45
N MET A 3 -4.28 -8.59 -25.94
CA MET A 3 -3.00 -7.87 -25.81
C MET A 3 -2.50 -7.82 -24.35
N TYR A 4 -3.41 -7.74 -23.38
CA TYR A 4 -3.06 -7.81 -21.95
C TYR A 4 -2.41 -9.15 -21.58
N GLN A 5 -2.97 -10.26 -22.04
CA GLN A 5 -2.50 -11.61 -21.72
C GLN A 5 -1.14 -11.90 -22.36
N ASP A 6 -0.94 -11.52 -23.62
CA ASP A 6 0.36 -11.65 -24.29
C ASP A 6 1.45 -10.83 -23.56
N THR A 7 1.06 -9.65 -23.05
CA THR A 7 1.96 -8.80 -22.26
C THR A 7 2.28 -9.44 -20.91
N TRP A 8 1.28 -9.98 -20.19
CA TRP A 8 1.49 -10.66 -18.92
C TRP A 8 2.39 -11.88 -19.08
N GLU A 9 2.06 -12.78 -20.01
CA GLU A 9 2.83 -14.00 -20.30
C GLU A 9 4.32 -13.71 -20.57
N SER A 10 4.62 -12.61 -21.25
CA SER A 10 5.99 -12.26 -21.65
C SER A 10 6.75 -11.39 -20.64
N ARG A 11 6.07 -10.64 -19.77
CA ARG A 11 6.70 -9.59 -18.94
C ARG A 11 6.49 -9.73 -17.44
N SER A 12 5.53 -10.52 -16.96
CA SER A 12 5.29 -10.61 -15.52
C SER A 12 6.52 -11.11 -14.76
N SER A 13 6.74 -10.60 -13.55
CA SER A 13 7.94 -10.94 -12.80
C SER A 13 7.99 -12.43 -12.48
N VAL A 14 6.85 -13.03 -12.13
CA VAL A 14 6.73 -14.47 -11.84
C VAL A 14 7.21 -15.37 -12.97
N ARG A 15 7.14 -14.92 -14.23
CA ARG A 15 7.57 -15.69 -15.40
C ARG A 15 8.93 -15.29 -15.95
N SER A 16 9.32 -14.04 -15.77
CA SER A 16 10.46 -13.45 -16.51
C SER A 16 11.63 -13.03 -15.63
N ARG A 17 11.51 -13.10 -14.30
CA ARG A 17 12.54 -12.61 -13.38
C ARG A 17 13.12 -13.74 -12.51
N PRO A 18 14.43 -13.68 -12.22
CA PRO A 18 15.05 -14.60 -11.27
C PRO A 18 14.61 -14.26 -9.84
N ARG A 19 14.81 -15.24 -8.94
CA ARG A 19 14.67 -15.06 -7.48
C ARG A 19 15.47 -13.84 -6.99
N LYS A 20 14.91 -13.10 -6.04
CA LYS A 20 15.53 -11.90 -5.47
C LYS A 20 16.42 -12.27 -4.28
N ILE A 21 17.74 -12.16 -4.47
CA ILE A 21 18.73 -12.38 -3.41
C ILE A 21 19.34 -11.04 -2.99
N ILE A 22 19.39 -10.79 -1.69
CA ILE A 22 20.08 -9.66 -1.09
C ILE A 22 21.58 -9.98 -1.07
N ASP A 23 22.37 -9.17 -1.77
CA ASP A 23 23.82 -9.24 -1.74
C ASP A 23 24.35 -8.40 -0.57
N PHE A 24 24.44 -9.03 0.60
CA PHE A 24 24.91 -8.37 1.83
C PHE A 24 26.38 -7.94 1.80
N THR A 25 27.13 -8.23 0.72
CA THR A 25 28.50 -7.70 0.54
C THR A 25 28.49 -6.26 0.01
N ARG A 26 27.33 -5.76 -0.45
CA ARG A 26 27.17 -4.42 -0.98
C ARG A 26 26.63 -3.47 0.08
N GLU A 27 27.09 -2.23 0.00
CA GLU A 27 26.59 -1.14 0.84
C GLU A 27 25.35 -0.48 0.23
N GLY A 28 24.60 0.19 1.10
CA GLY A 28 23.44 1.02 0.77
C GLY A 28 22.34 0.90 1.82
N ASP A 29 21.46 1.88 1.86
CA ASP A 29 20.33 1.92 2.76
C ASP A 29 19.25 0.93 2.30
N PHE A 30 18.65 0.21 3.25
CA PHE A 30 17.55 -0.72 2.95
C PHE A 30 16.21 0.02 2.75
N PHE A 31 16.12 1.27 3.20
CA PHE A 31 14.95 2.12 3.05
C PHE A 31 15.37 3.58 2.79
N PRO A 32 14.56 4.38 2.06
CA PRO A 32 14.86 5.78 1.80
C PRO A 32 14.90 6.61 3.08
N ALA A 33 16.07 7.11 3.44
CA ALA A 33 16.29 7.82 4.70
C ALA A 33 15.45 9.11 4.83
N ASP A 34 15.19 9.80 3.73
CA ASP A 34 14.33 10.99 3.68
C ASP A 34 12.84 10.67 3.85
N LYS A 35 12.46 9.39 3.82
CA LYS A 35 11.09 8.90 4.07
C LYS A 35 10.92 8.27 5.44
N GLN A 36 11.99 8.12 6.22
CA GLN A 36 11.92 7.60 7.59
C GLN A 36 11.92 8.75 8.60
N SER A 37 10.72 9.08 9.10
CA SER A 37 10.46 10.18 10.03
C SER A 37 11.27 10.09 11.33
N LEU A 38 11.61 8.89 11.82
CA LEU A 38 12.44 8.73 13.01
C LEU A 38 13.83 9.37 12.87
N LEU A 39 14.35 9.50 11.65
CA LEU A 39 15.63 10.16 11.41
C LEU A 39 15.57 11.68 11.59
N LEU A 40 14.36 12.25 11.72
CA LEU A 40 14.15 13.67 12.08
C LEU A 40 14.25 13.91 13.59
N VAL A 41 14.24 12.87 14.42
CA VAL A 41 14.34 12.98 15.87
C VAL A 41 15.80 13.31 16.25
N PRO A 42 16.09 14.47 16.87
CA PRO A 42 17.46 14.91 17.15
C PRO A 42 18.27 13.90 17.99
N GLU A 43 17.61 13.23 18.93
CA GLU A 43 18.19 12.23 19.80
C GLU A 43 18.58 10.93 19.07
N ILE A 44 18.08 10.68 17.86
CA ILE A 44 18.50 9.53 17.05
C ILE A 44 19.86 9.81 16.40
N ALA A 45 20.10 11.05 15.94
CA ALA A 45 21.38 11.44 15.36
C ALA A 45 22.56 11.23 16.31
N SER A 46 22.35 11.40 17.62
CA SER A 46 23.40 11.20 18.63
C SER A 46 23.73 9.73 18.93
N LEU A 47 22.90 8.77 18.48
CA LEU A 47 23.15 7.34 18.64
C LEU A 47 24.09 6.75 17.57
N GLY A 48 24.40 7.52 16.52
CA GLY A 48 25.37 7.18 15.49
C GLY A 48 24.84 6.30 14.35
N GLU A 49 25.73 6.03 13.39
CA GLU A 49 25.38 5.42 12.09
C GLU A 49 24.81 3.99 12.21
N SER A 50 25.24 3.22 13.22
CA SER A 50 24.74 1.86 13.42
C SER A 50 23.24 1.84 13.69
N VAL A 51 22.75 2.76 14.52
CA VAL A 51 21.31 2.86 14.84
C VAL A 51 20.52 3.37 13.65
N ARG A 52 21.08 4.32 12.88
CA ARG A 52 20.48 4.76 11.60
C ARG A 52 20.27 3.58 10.66
N LYS A 53 21.30 2.75 10.43
CA LYS A 53 21.21 1.57 9.56
C LYS A 53 20.16 0.57 10.08
N GLU A 54 20.10 0.33 11.38
CA GLU A 54 19.11 -0.55 12.00
C GLU A 54 17.67 -0.05 11.80
N ILE A 55 17.43 1.25 11.99
CA ILE A 55 16.13 1.87 11.72
C ILE A 55 15.71 1.65 10.27
N LEU A 56 16.61 1.84 9.30
CA LEU A 56 16.28 1.67 7.88
C LEU A 56 16.04 0.20 7.50
N VAL A 57 16.75 -0.74 8.14
CA VAL A 57 16.46 -2.17 7.98
C VAL A 57 15.08 -2.53 8.54
N GLN A 58 14.72 -2.03 9.73
CA GLN A 58 13.38 -2.24 10.31
C GLN A 58 12.28 -1.57 9.48
N SER A 59 12.55 -0.40 8.90
CA SER A 59 11.62 0.29 7.99
C SER A 59 11.33 -0.54 6.75
N PHE A 60 12.37 -1.12 6.15
CA PHE A 60 12.20 -2.02 5.01
C PHE A 60 11.49 -3.32 5.39
N TYR A 61 11.80 -3.87 6.57
CA TYR A 61 11.09 -5.04 7.09
C TYR A 61 9.60 -4.77 7.31
N LYS A 62 9.23 -3.61 7.88
CA LYS A 62 7.83 -3.19 7.97
C LYS A 62 7.19 -3.08 6.59
N TYR A 63 7.84 -2.41 5.65
CA TYR A 63 7.37 -2.27 4.27
C TYR A 63 7.08 -3.63 3.61
N LEU A 64 7.96 -4.62 3.77
CA LEU A 64 7.70 -5.98 3.27
C LEU A 64 6.48 -6.64 3.93
N ASN A 65 6.23 -6.40 5.22
CA ASN A 65 5.04 -6.93 5.88
C ASN A 65 3.76 -6.19 5.45
N ASP A 66 3.82 -4.89 5.20
CA ASP A 66 2.71 -4.11 4.65
C ASP A 66 2.25 -4.66 3.29
N ILE A 67 3.20 -4.98 2.42
CA ILE A 67 2.97 -5.63 1.13
C ILE A 67 2.24 -6.96 1.32
N VAL A 68 2.81 -7.86 2.11
CA VAL A 68 2.25 -9.21 2.34
C VAL A 68 0.79 -9.17 2.79
N HIS A 69 0.44 -8.28 3.74
CA HIS A 69 -0.92 -8.24 4.26
C HIS A 69 -1.92 -7.63 3.28
N LEU A 70 -1.53 -6.57 2.57
CA LEU A 70 -2.40 -5.91 1.60
C LEU A 70 -2.74 -6.86 0.44
N GLU A 71 -1.70 -7.48 -0.13
CA GLU A 71 -1.80 -8.36 -1.29
C GLU A 71 -2.60 -9.63 -1.01
N MET A 72 -2.30 -10.31 0.11
CA MET A 72 -2.95 -11.58 0.47
C MET A 72 -4.40 -11.43 0.87
N GLN A 73 -4.75 -10.34 1.55
CA GLN A 73 -6.07 -10.24 2.15
C GLN A 73 -7.05 -9.55 1.22
N TRP A 74 -6.74 -8.33 0.78
CA TRP A 74 -7.74 -7.49 0.12
C TRP A 74 -7.71 -7.62 -1.39
N ILE A 75 -6.52 -7.58 -2.01
CA ILE A 75 -6.39 -7.70 -3.47
C ILE A 75 -6.90 -9.09 -3.93
N TYR A 76 -6.46 -10.15 -3.25
CA TYR A 76 -6.96 -11.50 -3.50
C TYR A 76 -8.49 -11.59 -3.38
N MET A 77 -9.07 -11.07 -2.29
CA MET A 77 -10.52 -11.16 -2.07
C MET A 77 -11.31 -10.42 -3.15
N ALA A 78 -10.90 -9.21 -3.52
CA ALA A 78 -11.54 -8.47 -4.60
C ALA A 78 -11.46 -9.21 -5.94
N CYS A 79 -10.29 -9.75 -6.29
CA CYS A 79 -10.11 -10.54 -7.51
C CYS A 79 -10.95 -11.83 -7.49
N HIS A 80 -10.99 -12.53 -6.36
CA HIS A 80 -11.83 -13.71 -6.17
C HIS A 80 -13.32 -13.37 -6.32
N HIS A 81 -13.77 -12.23 -5.80
CA HIS A 81 -15.16 -11.77 -5.94
C HIS A 81 -15.51 -11.50 -7.39
N ILE A 82 -14.62 -10.84 -8.14
CA ILE A 82 -14.79 -10.58 -9.58
C ILE A 82 -14.92 -11.89 -10.37
N MET A 83 -14.17 -12.93 -9.99
CA MET A 83 -14.16 -14.21 -10.68
C MET A 83 -15.39 -15.07 -10.40
N ASP A 84 -15.73 -15.25 -9.13
CA ASP A 84 -16.58 -16.37 -8.67
C ASP A 84 -17.93 -15.93 -8.09
N LYS A 85 -18.07 -14.67 -7.65
CA LYS A 85 -19.32 -14.21 -7.03
C LYS A 85 -20.34 -13.72 -8.05
N LYS A 86 -21.62 -13.93 -7.73
CA LYS A 86 -22.74 -13.25 -8.40
C LYS A 86 -22.91 -11.85 -7.83
N LEU A 87 -22.13 -10.91 -8.36
CA LEU A 87 -22.14 -9.50 -7.97
C LEU A 87 -23.28 -8.72 -8.64
N VAL A 88 -23.58 -7.53 -8.12
CA VAL A 88 -24.55 -6.61 -8.76
C VAL A 88 -24.03 -6.03 -10.08
N VAL A 89 -22.70 -5.92 -10.22
CA VAL A 89 -22.02 -5.61 -11.49
C VAL A 89 -21.53 -6.92 -12.12
N GLN A 90 -21.76 -7.09 -13.43
CA GLN A 90 -21.30 -8.26 -14.17
C GLN A 90 -19.99 -7.97 -14.89
N TYR A 91 -18.99 -8.82 -14.68
CA TYR A 91 -17.68 -8.70 -15.32
C TYR A 91 -17.54 -9.69 -16.47
N SER A 92 -16.90 -9.23 -17.56
CA SER A 92 -16.60 -10.07 -18.72
C SER A 92 -15.56 -11.14 -18.38
N ASP A 93 -15.53 -12.23 -19.17
CA ASP A 93 -14.52 -13.28 -19.00
C ASP A 93 -13.09 -12.76 -19.16
N ALA A 94 -12.89 -11.69 -19.95
CA ALA A 94 -11.59 -11.04 -20.07
C ALA A 94 -11.15 -10.37 -18.77
N ILE A 95 -12.06 -9.69 -18.05
CA ILE A 95 -11.77 -9.09 -16.75
C ILE A 95 -11.48 -10.19 -15.72
N LYS A 96 -12.27 -11.27 -15.73
CA LYS A 96 -12.06 -12.41 -14.82
C LYS A 96 -10.70 -13.07 -15.05
N LEU A 97 -10.32 -13.28 -16.31
CA LEU A 97 -9.01 -13.85 -16.64
C LEU A 97 -7.86 -12.92 -16.25
N ASN A 98 -8.03 -11.60 -16.39
CA ASN A 98 -7.04 -10.64 -15.89
C ASN A 98 -6.95 -10.66 -14.37
N ALA A 99 -8.07 -10.76 -13.64
CA ALA A 99 -8.07 -10.93 -12.19
C ALA A 99 -7.32 -12.21 -11.76
N CYS A 100 -7.42 -13.31 -12.51
CA CYS A 100 -6.60 -14.50 -12.27
C CYS A 100 -5.10 -14.18 -12.34
N THR A 101 -4.66 -13.41 -13.34
CA THR A 101 -3.24 -13.06 -13.49
C THR A 101 -2.75 -12.16 -12.38
N ILE A 102 -3.57 -11.20 -11.91
CA ILE A 102 -3.26 -10.36 -10.74
C ILE A 102 -3.02 -11.23 -9.51
N ILE A 103 -3.92 -12.18 -9.21
CA ILE A 103 -3.74 -13.09 -8.06
C ILE A 103 -2.39 -13.83 -8.13
N ILE A 104 -1.98 -14.28 -9.33
CA ILE A 104 -0.70 -14.97 -9.49
C ILE A 104 0.47 -14.03 -9.21
N ASP A 105 0.39 -12.78 -9.69
CA ASP A 105 1.43 -11.77 -9.48
C ASP A 105 1.54 -11.41 -7.99
N GLU A 106 0.41 -11.16 -7.30
CA GLU A 106 0.42 -10.83 -5.86
C GLU A 106 0.96 -11.96 -4.99
N TYR A 107 0.61 -13.21 -5.29
CA TYR A 107 1.19 -14.34 -4.56
C TYR A 107 2.71 -14.46 -4.80
N TYR A 108 3.19 -14.04 -5.97
CA TYR A 108 4.62 -13.98 -6.25
C TYR A 108 5.32 -12.81 -5.54
N HIS A 109 4.68 -11.64 -5.47
CA HIS A 109 5.18 -10.49 -4.70
C HIS A 109 5.29 -10.83 -3.21
N MET A 110 4.24 -11.44 -2.65
CA MET A 110 4.25 -12.00 -1.29
C MET A 110 5.38 -13.02 -1.09
N TYR A 111 5.56 -13.96 -2.02
CA TYR A 111 6.65 -14.93 -1.95
C TYR A 111 8.02 -14.24 -1.87
N ILE A 112 8.26 -13.22 -2.71
CA ILE A 112 9.50 -12.45 -2.67
C ILE A 112 9.64 -11.72 -1.33
N ALA A 113 8.58 -11.08 -0.84
CA ALA A 113 8.62 -10.33 0.41
C ALA A 113 8.98 -11.25 1.60
N TYR A 114 8.38 -12.44 1.70
CA TYR A 114 8.76 -13.44 2.70
C TYR A 114 10.20 -13.92 2.53
N ASP A 115 10.63 -14.21 1.30
CA ASP A 115 12.00 -14.64 1.03
C ASP A 115 13.02 -13.58 1.48
N MET A 116 12.75 -12.31 1.22
CA MET A 116 13.59 -11.20 1.68
C MET A 116 13.55 -11.03 3.21
N ILE A 117 12.38 -11.17 3.84
CA ILE A 117 12.25 -11.18 5.31
C ILE A 117 13.13 -12.29 5.92
N PHE A 118 13.12 -13.50 5.34
CA PHE A 118 13.94 -14.61 5.82
C PHE A 118 15.44 -14.36 5.62
N GLN A 119 15.82 -13.75 4.50
CA GLN A 119 17.21 -13.34 4.26
C GLN A 119 17.68 -12.30 5.29
N LEU A 120 16.87 -11.28 5.61
CA LEU A 120 17.18 -10.29 6.64
C LEU A 120 17.38 -10.94 8.01
N ARG A 121 16.41 -11.76 8.43
CA ARG A 121 16.45 -12.47 9.73
C ARG A 121 17.61 -13.45 9.83
N GLY A 122 17.99 -14.08 8.72
CA GLY A 122 19.11 -15.01 8.66
C GLY A 122 20.49 -14.33 8.67
N PHE A 123 20.57 -13.09 8.19
CA PHE A 123 21.83 -12.34 8.13
C PHE A 123 22.11 -11.54 9.41
N PHE A 124 21.09 -10.87 9.98
CA PHE A 124 21.27 -10.03 11.16
C PHE A 124 21.08 -10.84 12.46
N ASN A 125 22.18 -11.10 13.18
CA ASN A 125 22.18 -11.93 14.40
C ASN A 125 21.23 -11.45 15.52
N ASN A 126 21.02 -10.12 15.64
CA ASN A 126 20.14 -9.51 16.64
C ASN A 126 19.00 -8.76 15.96
N PHE A 127 18.36 -9.39 14.97
CA PHE A 127 17.23 -8.77 14.28
C PHE A 127 16.09 -8.49 15.28
N MET A 128 15.74 -7.22 15.44
CA MET A 128 14.68 -6.81 16.36
C MET A 128 13.34 -7.46 15.96
N GLN A 129 12.70 -8.11 16.93
CA GLN A 129 11.37 -8.69 16.75
C GLN A 129 10.35 -7.67 17.26
N LEU A 130 9.86 -6.85 16.33
CA LEU A 130 8.77 -5.91 16.59
C LEU A 130 7.45 -6.53 16.17
N ASP A 131 6.39 -6.20 16.91
CA ASP A 131 5.05 -6.62 16.56
C ASP A 131 4.58 -5.81 15.35
N TYR A 132 4.21 -6.52 14.30
CA TYR A 132 3.53 -5.93 13.16
C TYR A 132 2.04 -5.81 13.50
N LEU A 133 1.59 -4.58 13.73
CA LEU A 133 0.18 -4.27 13.96
C LEU A 133 -0.57 -4.22 12.63
N GLU A 134 -1.91 -4.29 12.70
CA GLU A 134 -2.76 -4.17 11.51
C GLU A 134 -2.48 -2.87 10.74
N SER A 135 -2.44 -2.98 9.41
CA SER A 135 -2.19 -1.84 8.52
C SER A 135 -3.37 -0.86 8.50
N ASP A 136 -3.08 0.40 8.22
CA ASP A 136 -4.10 1.45 8.07
C ASP A 136 -5.09 1.10 6.93
N ALA A 137 -4.62 0.44 5.87
CA ALA A 137 -5.45 -0.07 4.79
C ALA A 137 -6.45 -1.14 5.25
N ASN A 138 -6.01 -2.10 6.07
CA ASN A 138 -6.88 -3.13 6.64
C ASN A 138 -7.96 -2.51 7.52
N ASN A 139 -7.55 -1.62 8.43
CA ASN A 139 -8.45 -0.92 9.33
C ASN A 139 -9.48 -0.08 8.55
N ALA A 140 -9.06 0.59 7.47
CA ALA A 140 -9.94 1.39 6.62
C ALA A 140 -11.06 0.56 6.00
N ILE A 141 -10.75 -0.61 5.42
CA ILE A 141 -11.78 -1.48 4.82
C ILE A 141 -12.74 -2.00 5.89
N ILE A 142 -12.23 -2.52 7.00
CA ILE A 142 -13.06 -3.09 8.07
C ILE A 142 -13.98 -2.01 8.66
N THR A 143 -13.44 -0.83 8.94
CA THR A 143 -14.21 0.27 9.51
C THR A 143 -15.36 0.67 8.60
N ILE A 144 -15.12 0.82 7.31
CA ILE A 144 -16.15 1.25 6.37
C ILE A 144 -17.18 0.15 6.12
N LYS A 145 -16.77 -1.13 6.06
CA LYS A 145 -17.72 -2.25 6.02
C LYS A 145 -18.65 -2.25 7.23
N ASN A 146 -18.15 -1.96 8.43
CA ASN A 146 -18.99 -1.89 9.64
C ASN A 146 -20.01 -0.73 9.60
N LEU A 147 -19.79 0.30 8.78
CA LEU A 147 -20.73 1.40 8.56
C LEU A 147 -21.74 1.11 7.44
N LEU A 148 -21.45 0.14 6.58
CA LEU A 148 -22.27 -0.22 5.43
C LEU A 148 -23.12 -1.46 5.73
N GLU A 149 -24.32 -1.52 5.16
CA GLU A 149 -25.07 -2.78 5.09
C GLU A 149 -24.28 -3.84 4.31
N GLU A 150 -24.41 -5.11 4.72
CA GLU A 150 -23.65 -6.25 4.16
C GLU A 150 -23.74 -6.34 2.62
N LYS A 151 -24.90 -6.00 2.04
CA LYS A 151 -25.10 -6.03 0.59
C LYS A 151 -24.14 -5.12 -0.21
N TYR A 152 -23.54 -4.11 0.42
CA TYR A 152 -22.59 -3.20 -0.25
C TYR A 152 -21.13 -3.67 -0.14
N HIS A 153 -20.84 -4.63 0.74
CA HIS A 153 -19.46 -4.98 1.15
C HIS A 153 -18.59 -5.41 -0.03
N ASP A 154 -19.05 -6.36 -0.84
CA ASP A 154 -18.25 -6.90 -1.95
C ASP A 154 -17.90 -5.81 -2.99
N MET A 155 -18.85 -4.92 -3.31
CA MET A 155 -18.61 -3.83 -4.26
C MET A 155 -17.72 -2.74 -3.67
N PHE A 156 -17.87 -2.45 -2.37
CA PHE A 156 -16.99 -1.54 -1.66
C PHE A 156 -15.56 -2.06 -1.64
N GLU A 157 -15.33 -3.34 -1.32
CA GLU A 157 -14.01 -3.96 -1.33
C GLU A 157 -13.32 -3.85 -2.69
N ILE A 158 -14.05 -4.13 -3.78
CA ILE A 158 -13.51 -3.99 -5.14
C ILE A 158 -13.11 -2.53 -5.41
N ILE A 159 -13.95 -1.56 -5.03
CA ILE A 159 -13.65 -0.12 -5.21
C ILE A 159 -12.44 0.29 -4.35
N ALA A 160 -12.38 -0.17 -3.10
CA ALA A 160 -11.28 0.10 -2.17
C ALA A 160 -9.94 -0.41 -2.71
N VAL A 161 -9.91 -1.66 -3.19
CA VAL A 161 -8.72 -2.26 -3.82
C VAL A 161 -8.34 -1.50 -5.08
N CYS A 162 -9.30 -1.12 -5.93
CA CYS A 162 -8.98 -0.31 -7.10
C CYS A 162 -8.29 1.01 -6.72
N ILE A 163 -8.70 1.65 -5.63
CA ILE A 163 -8.07 2.87 -5.13
C ILE A 163 -6.64 2.55 -4.66
N PHE A 164 -6.42 1.47 -3.91
CA PHE A 164 -5.08 1.08 -3.45
C PHE A 164 -4.10 0.86 -4.60
N GLU A 165 -4.50 0.03 -5.55
CA GLU A 165 -3.72 -0.37 -6.73
C GLU A 165 -3.41 0.77 -7.69
N THR A 166 -4.08 1.91 -7.49
CA THR A 166 -3.87 3.12 -8.28
C THR A 166 -3.23 4.27 -7.50
N THR A 167 -2.93 4.10 -6.21
CA THR A 167 -2.41 5.16 -5.34
C THR A 167 -0.87 5.28 -5.36
N LEU A 168 -0.15 4.16 -5.25
CA LEU A 168 1.25 4.17 -4.78
C LEU A 168 2.34 3.88 -5.83
N VAL A 169 1.95 3.47 -7.04
CA VAL A 169 2.89 2.87 -8.01
C VAL A 169 4.04 3.80 -8.42
N ARG A 170 3.77 5.11 -8.60
CA ARG A 170 4.79 6.05 -9.10
C ARG A 170 5.75 6.53 -8.01
N GLU A 171 5.23 6.79 -6.82
CA GLU A 171 6.01 7.36 -5.72
C GLU A 171 7.01 6.34 -5.16
N LEU A 172 6.63 5.07 -5.04
CA LEU A 172 7.52 4.03 -4.53
C LEU A 172 8.75 3.84 -5.44
N VAL A 173 8.59 3.90 -6.76
CA VAL A 173 9.74 3.85 -7.68
C VAL A 173 10.68 5.01 -7.42
N GLU A 174 10.15 6.23 -7.35
CA GLU A 174 10.96 7.44 -7.13
C GLU A 174 11.71 7.41 -5.80
N TYR A 175 11.06 6.93 -4.73
CA TYR A 175 11.66 6.85 -3.40
C TYR A 175 12.85 5.88 -3.37
N PHE A 176 12.74 4.75 -4.07
CA PHE A 176 13.77 3.71 -4.07
C PHE A 176 14.80 3.83 -5.20
N ASP A 177 14.68 4.77 -6.14
CA ASP A 177 15.63 4.90 -7.27
C ASP A 177 16.93 5.65 -6.91
N SER A 178 17.05 6.16 -5.69
CA SER A 178 18.27 6.84 -5.22
C SER A 178 19.49 5.91 -5.20
N LYS A 179 20.66 6.45 -5.58
CA LYS A 179 21.95 5.72 -5.55
C LYS A 179 22.38 5.27 -4.15
N ASN A 180 21.83 5.89 -3.11
CA ASN A 180 22.11 5.52 -1.72
C ASN A 180 21.38 4.26 -1.29
N ILE A 181 20.34 3.84 -2.01
CA ILE A 181 19.58 2.63 -1.71
C ILE A 181 20.36 1.39 -2.14
N HIS A 182 20.32 0.39 -1.27
CA HIS A 182 20.96 -0.90 -1.47
C HIS A 182 20.54 -1.51 -2.83
N PRO A 183 21.47 -1.89 -3.70
CA PRO A 183 21.18 -2.29 -5.08
C PRO A 183 20.19 -3.45 -5.23
N SER A 184 20.24 -4.47 -4.35
CA SER A 184 19.25 -5.56 -4.38
C SER A 184 17.84 -5.08 -4.06
N ILE A 185 17.71 -4.05 -3.20
CA ILE A 185 16.41 -3.49 -2.82
C ILE A 185 15.85 -2.65 -3.95
N ARG A 186 16.67 -1.80 -4.59
CA ARG A 186 16.25 -1.07 -5.79
C ARG A 186 15.79 -2.01 -6.90
N TYR A 187 16.51 -3.11 -7.10
CA TYR A 187 16.17 -4.10 -8.11
C TYR A 187 14.84 -4.80 -7.80
N TYR A 188 14.62 -5.19 -6.55
CA TYR A 188 13.35 -5.75 -6.09
C TYR A 188 12.19 -4.78 -6.33
N VAL A 189 12.29 -3.54 -5.82
CA VAL A 189 11.21 -2.55 -5.95
C VAL A 189 10.94 -2.25 -7.41
N LYS A 190 11.97 -2.10 -8.25
CA LYS A 190 11.80 -1.86 -9.68
C LYS A 190 11.06 -3.00 -10.38
N ASP A 191 11.35 -4.25 -10.04
CA ASP A 191 10.67 -5.39 -10.65
C ASP A 191 9.21 -5.51 -10.17
N HIS A 192 8.96 -5.36 -8.87
CA HIS A 192 7.61 -5.30 -8.32
C HIS A 192 6.79 -4.19 -9.02
N MET A 193 7.35 -2.97 -9.12
CA MET A 193 6.66 -1.84 -9.73
C MET A 193 6.43 -1.98 -11.25
N ASN A 194 7.12 -2.89 -11.94
CA ASN A 194 6.79 -3.19 -13.34
C ASN A 194 5.46 -3.93 -13.46
N ASP A 195 5.15 -4.81 -12.50
CA ASP A 195 3.86 -5.49 -12.43
C ASP A 195 2.79 -4.52 -11.95
N GLU A 196 3.07 -3.71 -10.92
CA GLU A 196 2.13 -2.70 -10.44
C GLU A 196 1.76 -1.65 -11.49
N SER A 197 2.66 -1.34 -12.43
CA SER A 197 2.33 -0.46 -13.56
C SER A 197 1.25 -1.04 -14.47
N ARG A 198 1.19 -2.36 -14.61
CA ARG A 198 0.12 -3.07 -15.32
C ARG A 198 -1.15 -3.14 -14.46
N HIS A 199 -1.00 -3.40 -13.17
CA HIS A 199 -2.11 -3.46 -12.22
C HIS A 199 -2.84 -2.12 -12.17
N TYR A 200 -2.11 -1.01 -12.08
CA TYR A 200 -2.64 0.36 -12.18
C TYR A 200 -3.58 0.51 -13.39
N GLY A 201 -3.13 0.08 -14.58
CA GLY A 201 -3.93 0.18 -15.80
C GLY A 201 -5.19 -0.68 -15.77
N PHE A 202 -5.09 -1.89 -15.22
CA PHE A 202 -6.24 -2.78 -15.03
C PHE A 202 -7.23 -2.19 -14.03
N PHE A 203 -6.78 -1.83 -12.83
CA PHE A 203 -7.62 -1.34 -11.74
C PHE A 203 -8.21 0.06 -12.00
N CYS A 204 -7.53 0.93 -12.73
CA CYS A 204 -8.11 2.21 -13.15
C CYS A 204 -9.30 2.01 -14.11
N ASN A 205 -9.17 1.10 -15.09
CA ASN A 205 -10.27 0.77 -16.00
C ASN A 205 -11.41 0.04 -15.26
N LEU A 206 -11.06 -0.93 -14.41
CA LEU A 206 -12.00 -1.65 -13.59
C LEU A 206 -12.80 -0.68 -12.71
N LEU A 207 -12.14 0.25 -12.03
CA LEU A 207 -12.81 1.25 -11.18
C LEU A 207 -13.83 2.09 -11.95
N ARG A 208 -13.45 2.59 -13.12
CA ARG A 208 -14.34 3.36 -13.99
C ARG A 208 -15.56 2.54 -14.41
N ASP A 209 -15.34 1.33 -14.89
CA ASP A 209 -16.41 0.47 -15.41
C ASP A 209 -17.33 -0.02 -14.28
N THR A 210 -16.74 -0.42 -13.15
CA THR A 210 -17.46 -0.81 -11.94
C THR A 210 -18.34 0.33 -11.44
N TRP A 211 -17.78 1.53 -11.29
CA TRP A 211 -18.55 2.68 -10.81
C TRP A 211 -19.67 3.05 -11.77
N ALA A 212 -19.41 3.09 -13.08
CA ALA A 212 -20.41 3.47 -14.07
C ALA A 212 -21.64 2.53 -14.07
N ASN A 213 -21.42 1.23 -13.89
CA ASN A 213 -22.46 0.21 -13.91
C ASN A 213 -23.07 -0.11 -12.54
N LEU A 214 -22.60 0.56 -11.48
CA LEU A 214 -23.10 0.36 -10.13
C LEU A 214 -24.53 0.92 -10.00
N PRO A 215 -25.46 0.21 -9.34
CA PRO A 215 -26.78 0.76 -9.03
C PRO A 215 -26.69 2.06 -8.22
N GLU A 216 -27.67 2.96 -8.38
CA GLU A 216 -27.63 4.28 -7.73
C GLU A 216 -27.68 4.19 -6.20
N ASP A 217 -28.36 3.19 -5.63
CA ASP A 217 -28.34 2.97 -4.18
C ASP A 217 -26.93 2.57 -3.68
N PHE A 218 -26.22 1.73 -4.42
CA PHE A 218 -24.83 1.39 -4.14
C PHE A 218 -23.90 2.59 -4.28
N LYS A 219 -24.01 3.36 -5.37
CA LYS A 219 -23.21 4.59 -5.58
C LYS A 219 -23.37 5.57 -4.44
N LYS A 220 -24.60 5.79 -3.99
CA LYS A 220 -24.89 6.70 -2.89
C LYS A 220 -24.26 6.24 -1.57
N ASN A 221 -24.48 4.99 -1.18
CA ASN A 221 -24.03 4.47 0.11
C ASN A 221 -22.52 4.25 0.17
N ILE A 222 -21.91 3.73 -0.90
CA ILE A 222 -20.46 3.59 -0.98
C ILE A 222 -19.81 4.97 -1.13
N GLY A 223 -20.33 5.79 -2.04
CA GLY A 223 -19.78 7.11 -2.38
C GLY A 223 -19.69 8.06 -1.20
N SER A 224 -20.71 8.09 -0.33
CA SER A 224 -20.71 8.93 0.87
C SER A 224 -19.64 8.55 1.90
N ASN A 225 -19.10 7.33 1.82
CA ASN A 225 -18.07 6.81 2.72
C ASN A 225 -16.66 6.86 2.13
N LEU A 226 -16.48 7.16 0.83
CA LEU A 226 -15.18 7.12 0.17
C LEU A 226 -14.17 8.13 0.74
N ALA A 227 -14.62 9.32 1.13
CA ALA A 227 -13.72 10.32 1.73
C ALA A 227 -13.18 9.86 3.09
N TYR A 228 -14.04 9.26 3.92
CA TYR A 228 -13.64 8.71 5.21
C TYR A 228 -12.71 7.50 5.03
N PHE A 229 -13.02 6.64 4.06
CA PHE A 229 -12.14 5.54 3.67
C PHE A 229 -10.74 6.03 3.32
N VAL A 230 -10.61 7.04 2.45
CA VAL A 230 -9.31 7.61 2.05
C VAL A 230 -8.58 8.23 3.23
N GLN A 231 -9.29 8.89 4.15
CA GLN A 231 -8.69 9.44 5.37
C GLN A 231 -8.09 8.34 6.26
N LEU A 232 -8.80 7.24 6.45
CA LEU A 232 -8.33 6.10 7.25
C LEU A 232 -7.16 5.40 6.55
N TYR A 233 -7.30 5.13 5.25
CA TYR A 233 -6.32 4.42 4.44
C TYR A 233 -4.96 5.14 4.42
N LEU A 234 -4.98 6.45 4.16
CA LEU A 234 -3.77 7.27 4.12
C LEU A 234 -3.33 7.75 5.51
N GLY A 235 -4.00 7.24 6.56
CA GLY A 235 -3.59 7.45 7.94
C GLY A 235 -2.17 6.92 8.19
N ILE A 236 -1.64 7.27 9.35
CA ILE A 236 -0.30 6.88 9.77
C ILE A 236 -0.33 6.19 11.15
N HIS A 237 -1.44 5.57 11.53
CA HIS A 237 -1.56 4.98 12.87
C HIS A 237 -0.66 3.76 13.01
N SER A 238 -0.63 2.90 11.99
CA SER A 238 0.27 1.73 11.96
C SER A 238 1.74 2.16 11.99
N GLU A 239 2.09 3.22 11.25
CA GLU A 239 3.43 3.78 11.20
C GLU A 239 3.87 4.38 12.54
N LYS A 240 3.02 5.20 13.16
CA LYS A 240 3.27 5.76 14.51
C LYS A 240 3.50 4.66 15.54
N ALA A 241 2.67 3.62 15.52
CA ALA A 241 2.74 2.56 16.49
C ALA A 241 3.99 1.68 16.30
N TYR A 242 4.36 1.38 15.06
CA TYR A 242 5.61 0.66 14.77
C TYR A 242 6.84 1.47 15.19
N ASN A 243 6.87 2.77 14.86
CA ASN A 243 7.96 3.67 15.21
C ASN A 243 8.07 3.87 16.74
N LEU A 244 6.96 3.85 17.47
CA LEU A 244 6.96 3.85 18.93
C LEU A 244 7.63 2.60 19.50
N GLN A 245 7.29 1.41 18.98
CA GLN A 245 7.92 0.16 19.42
C GLN A 245 9.43 0.19 19.15
N LEU A 246 9.83 0.62 17.95
CA LEU A 246 11.23 0.73 17.54
C LEU A 246 12.02 1.69 18.46
N LEU A 247 11.51 2.91 18.70
CA LEU A 247 12.17 3.86 19.61
C LEU A 247 12.21 3.34 21.06
N THR A 248 11.15 2.69 21.52
CA THR A 248 11.11 2.11 22.87
C THR A 248 12.20 1.06 23.04
N HIS A 249 12.42 0.21 22.03
CA HIS A 249 13.50 -0.76 22.03
C HIS A 249 14.89 -0.10 22.03
N LEU A 250 15.10 0.90 21.16
CA LEU A 250 16.38 1.58 21.02
C LEU A 250 16.78 2.37 22.28
N TRP A 251 15.83 3.05 22.93
CA TRP A 251 16.10 3.87 24.11
C TRP A 251 15.92 3.15 25.43
N LYS A 252 15.21 2.02 25.46
CA LYS A 252 14.81 1.31 26.68
C LYS A 252 14.06 2.22 27.67
N ASP A 253 13.32 3.18 27.12
CA ASP A 253 12.54 4.19 27.85
C ASP A 253 11.27 4.51 27.04
N GLU A 254 10.18 3.87 27.43
CA GLU A 254 8.88 3.99 26.77
C GLU A 254 8.30 5.40 26.88
N LEU A 255 8.46 6.06 28.03
CA LEU A 255 7.93 7.40 28.24
C LEU A 255 8.65 8.42 27.34
N LYS A 256 9.98 8.31 27.25
CA LYS A 256 10.78 9.13 26.34
C LYS A 256 10.42 8.87 24.88
N ALA A 257 10.25 7.60 24.49
CA ALA A 257 9.84 7.20 23.14
C ALA A 257 8.49 7.80 22.77
N LYS A 258 7.48 7.61 23.64
CA LYS A 258 6.13 8.15 23.45
C LYS A 258 6.14 9.67 23.29
N ASN A 259 6.80 10.38 24.19
CA ASN A 259 6.91 11.84 24.11
C ASN A 259 7.56 12.32 22.81
N SER A 260 8.48 11.54 22.24
CA SER A 260 9.16 11.89 20.99
C SER A 260 8.30 11.59 19.77
N ILE A 261 7.59 10.46 19.75
CA ILE A 261 6.60 10.13 18.70
C ILE A 261 5.46 11.15 18.69
N ASP A 262 4.91 11.49 19.86
CA ASP A 262 3.81 12.46 19.97
C ASP A 262 4.23 13.83 19.43
N LYS A 263 5.48 14.25 19.68
CA LYS A 263 6.05 15.48 19.10
C LYS A 263 6.30 15.36 17.60
N LEU A 264 6.91 14.26 17.14
CA LEU A 264 7.28 14.04 15.74
C LEU A 264 6.06 14.11 14.82
N TYR A 265 4.92 13.60 15.30
CA TYR A 265 3.67 13.56 14.55
C TYR A 265 2.61 14.54 15.06
N TYR A 266 3.00 15.51 15.88
CA TYR A 266 2.09 16.53 16.38
C TYR A 266 1.52 17.36 15.23
N GLY A 267 0.19 17.50 15.20
CA GLY A 267 -0.50 18.27 14.17
C GLY A 267 -0.43 17.65 12.76
N PHE A 268 -0.02 16.38 12.63
CA PHE A 268 -0.15 15.69 11.35
C PHE A 268 -1.63 15.57 10.98
N GLU A 269 -2.00 16.19 9.88
CA GLU A 269 -3.31 16.09 9.25
C GLU A 269 -3.11 15.80 7.76
N LEU A 270 -3.90 14.88 7.23
CA LEU A 270 -3.93 14.64 5.79
C LEU A 270 -4.46 15.88 5.09
N SER A 271 -3.79 16.29 4.02
CA SER A 271 -4.23 17.41 3.18
C SER A 271 -4.21 17.02 1.72
N SER A 272 -5.07 17.67 0.93
CA SER A 272 -5.11 17.51 -0.53
C SER A 272 -3.83 17.97 -1.24
N GLU A 273 -2.93 18.66 -0.53
CA GLU A 273 -1.63 19.07 -1.08
C GLU A 273 -0.61 17.93 -1.11
N MET A 274 -0.81 16.89 -0.30
CA MET A 274 0.09 15.74 -0.23
C MET A 274 0.07 14.95 -1.56
N PRO A 275 1.24 14.60 -2.14
CA PRO A 275 1.32 13.88 -3.41
C PRO A 275 0.44 12.61 -3.47
N ILE A 276 0.49 11.80 -2.42
CA ILE A 276 -0.30 10.56 -2.34
C ILE A 276 -1.82 10.81 -2.38
N VAL A 277 -2.29 11.87 -1.71
CA VAL A 277 -3.70 12.27 -1.75
C VAL A 277 -4.07 12.78 -3.14
N LYS A 278 -3.20 13.57 -3.78
CA LYS A 278 -3.39 14.04 -5.17
C LYS A 278 -3.52 12.87 -6.14
N ASN A 279 -2.74 11.80 -5.97
CA ASN A 279 -2.85 10.61 -6.82
C ASN A 279 -4.24 9.98 -6.72
N VAL A 280 -4.74 9.77 -5.49
CA VAL A 280 -6.11 9.27 -5.28
C VAL A 280 -7.13 10.20 -5.95
N LEU A 281 -7.08 11.50 -5.69
CA LEU A 281 -8.05 12.45 -6.24
C LEU A 281 -8.00 12.51 -7.77
N ASN A 282 -6.81 12.37 -8.36
CA ASN A 282 -6.65 12.30 -9.81
C ASN A 282 -7.29 11.03 -10.38
N VAL A 283 -7.07 9.87 -9.77
CA VAL A 283 -7.71 8.63 -10.21
C VAL A 283 -9.24 8.73 -10.08
N LEU A 284 -9.75 9.23 -8.94
CA LEU A 284 -11.19 9.39 -8.74
C LEU A 284 -11.81 10.36 -9.74
N ARG A 285 -11.06 11.37 -10.19
CA ARG A 285 -11.46 12.26 -11.30
C ARG A 285 -11.45 11.53 -12.64
N GLU A 286 -10.34 10.86 -12.99
CA GLU A 286 -10.18 10.13 -14.25
C GLU A 286 -11.20 8.99 -14.44
N THR A 287 -11.66 8.42 -13.34
CA THR A 287 -12.68 7.35 -13.29
C THR A 287 -14.10 7.88 -13.11
N ARG A 288 -14.29 9.21 -13.10
CA ARG A 288 -15.59 9.91 -12.98
C ARG A 288 -16.33 9.68 -11.66
N ILE A 289 -15.66 9.19 -10.63
CA ILE A 289 -16.26 9.01 -9.31
C ILE A 289 -16.58 10.36 -8.67
N LEU A 290 -15.70 11.34 -8.85
CA LEU A 290 -15.92 12.73 -8.39
C LEU A 290 -17.02 13.48 -9.16
N ASP A 291 -17.66 12.87 -10.17
CA ASP A 291 -18.84 13.45 -10.84
C ASP A 291 -20.10 13.33 -9.94
N SER A 292 -20.09 12.40 -8.98
CA SER A 292 -21.16 12.27 -7.97
C SER A 292 -21.09 13.37 -6.92
N GLU A 293 -22.22 14.02 -6.66
CA GLU A 293 -22.32 15.08 -5.65
C GLU A 293 -22.09 14.56 -4.23
N ASP A 294 -22.63 13.38 -3.89
CA ASP A 294 -22.44 12.77 -2.56
C ASP A 294 -20.95 12.53 -2.27
N VAL A 295 -20.19 12.07 -3.28
CA VAL A 295 -18.75 11.87 -3.15
C VAL A 295 -18.05 13.21 -2.93
N ARG A 296 -18.32 14.22 -3.77
CA ARG A 296 -17.70 15.55 -3.62
C ARG A 296 -17.97 16.17 -2.26
N GLN A 297 -19.18 16.04 -1.75
CA GLN A 297 -19.55 16.57 -0.43
C GLN A 297 -18.76 15.88 0.68
N GLY A 298 -18.59 14.56 0.60
CA GLY A 298 -17.72 13.82 1.51
C GLY A 298 -16.28 14.35 1.50
N PHE A 299 -15.66 14.44 0.32
CA PHE A 299 -14.26 14.91 0.21
C PHE A 299 -14.10 16.38 0.65
N LYS A 300 -15.13 17.23 0.48
CA LYS A 300 -15.15 18.58 1.06
C LYS A 300 -15.20 18.57 2.59
N ALA A 301 -16.05 17.74 3.19
CA ALA A 301 -16.21 17.64 4.64
C ALA A 301 -14.94 17.17 5.35
N TYR A 302 -14.14 16.31 4.71
CA TYR A 302 -12.86 15.83 5.22
C TYR A 302 -11.65 16.69 4.81
N HIS A 303 -11.87 17.85 4.19
CA HIS A 303 -10.80 18.74 3.69
C HIS A 303 -9.85 18.05 2.67
N LEU A 304 -10.32 17.02 1.98
CA LEU A 304 -9.58 16.26 0.96
C LEU A 304 -10.07 16.62 -0.45
N HIS A 305 -10.30 17.89 -0.75
CA HIS A 305 -10.82 18.33 -2.06
C HIS A 305 -9.79 19.17 -2.82
N ILE A 306 -10.03 19.26 -4.13
CA ILE A 306 -9.32 20.14 -5.06
C ILE A 306 -10.11 21.44 -5.19
#